data_AF-A0A2T1HNR8-F1
#
_entry.id   AF-A0A2T1HNR8-F1
#
_cell.length_a   1.000
_cell.length_b   1.000
_cell.length_c   1.000
_cell.angle_alpha   90.00
_cell.angle_beta   90.00
_cell.angle_gamma   90.00
#
_symmetry.space_group_name_H-M   'P 1'
#
loop_
_entity.id
_entity.type
_entity.pdbx_description
1 polymer ?
#
loop_
_entity_poly.entity_id
_entity_poly.type
_entity_poly.pdbx_seq_one_letter_code
_entity_poly.pdbx_strand_id
1 'polypeptide(L)'
;MTRYRRMWTGSDAQEYLAALKEWRRRCVAILAKAPIRSPIALATTEIMHVIDGAAEVITGGREALWSKPASAGPEMQAHFGRTSPSSADRDG
;
A
#
# COMPACT_ATOMS: atom_id res chain seq x y z
N MET A 1 -18.71 -9.73 -40.11
CA MET A 1 -18.26 -8.96 -38.93
C MET A 1 -17.43 -9.87 -38.04
N THR A 2 -16.11 -9.78 -38.12
CA THR A 2 -15.20 -10.59 -37.29
C THR A 2 -15.25 -10.04 -35.86
N ARG A 3 -15.79 -10.79 -34.91
CA ARG A 3 -15.73 -10.42 -33.49
C ARG A 3 -14.30 -10.62 -32.99
N TYR A 4 -13.57 -9.53 -32.75
CA TYR A 4 -12.31 -9.61 -32.02
C TYR A 4 -12.60 -10.04 -30.58
N ARG A 5 -12.02 -11.17 -30.16
CA ARG A 5 -12.03 -11.61 -28.77
C ARG A 5 -11.05 -10.73 -27.99
N ARG A 6 -11.55 -9.95 -27.03
CA ARG A 6 -10.68 -9.23 -26.09
C ARG A 6 -10.02 -10.25 -25.19
N MET A 7 -8.69 -10.24 -25.16
CA MET A 7 -7.87 -11.08 -24.29
C MET A 7 -7.19 -10.18 -23.27
N TRP A 8 -7.15 -10.64 -22.03
CA TRP A 8 -6.40 -10.02 -20.94
C TRP A 8 -5.29 -10.99 -20.57
N THR A 9 -4.05 -10.57 -20.76
CA THR A 9 -2.86 -11.40 -20.59
C THR A 9 -2.07 -10.99 -19.34
N GLY A 10 -1.08 -11.80 -18.97
CA GLY A 10 -0.15 -11.46 -17.89
C GLY A 10 0.65 -10.19 -18.18
N SER A 11 0.98 -9.91 -19.45
CA SER A 11 1.68 -8.67 -19.83
C SER A 11 0.79 -7.45 -19.60
N ASP A 12 -0.47 -7.52 -20.03
CA ASP A 12 -1.45 -6.45 -19.81
C ASP A 12 -1.63 -6.15 -18.32
N ALA A 13 -1.70 -7.21 -17.50
CA ALA A 13 -1.78 -7.09 -16.05
C ALA A 13 -0.55 -6.39 -15.43
N GLN A 14 0.66 -6.71 -15.91
CA GLN A 14 1.89 -6.10 -15.42
C GLN A 14 2.01 -4.62 -15.81
N GLU A 15 1.69 -4.29 -17.08
CA GLU A 15 1.68 -2.90 -17.57
C GLU A 15 0.65 -2.06 -16.80
N TYR A 16 -0.55 -2.61 -16.60
CA TYR A 16 -1.58 -1.93 -15.85
C TYR A 16 -1.20 -1.72 -14.38
N LEU A 17 -0.59 -2.73 -13.72
CA LEU A 17 -0.08 -2.59 -12.36
C LEU A 17 1.02 -1.52 -12.25
N ALA A 18 1.92 -1.42 -13.24
CA ALA A 18 2.94 -0.39 -13.26
C ALA A 18 2.32 1.02 -13.36
N ALA A 19 1.29 1.19 -14.18
CA ALA A 19 0.55 2.43 -14.28
C ALA A 19 -0.18 2.78 -12.96
N LEU A 20 -0.84 1.81 -12.33
CA LEU A 20 -1.50 2.00 -11.03
C LEU A 20 -0.51 2.41 -9.93
N LYS A 21 0.69 1.82 -9.91
CA LYS A 21 1.77 2.23 -8.98
C LYS A 21 2.18 3.68 -9.16
N GLU A 22 2.34 4.13 -10.40
CA GLU A 22 2.69 5.52 -10.69
C GLU A 22 1.59 6.49 -10.27
N TRP A 23 0.33 6.18 -10.59
CA TRP A 23 -0.82 6.98 -10.17
C TRP A 23 -0.94 7.06 -8.65
N ARG A 24 -0.73 5.95 -7.94
CA ARG A 24 -0.72 5.93 -6.48
C ARG A 24 0.34 6.86 -5.91
N ARG A 25 1.57 6.84 -6.43
CA ARG A 25 2.65 7.76 -6.00
C ARG A 25 2.27 9.22 -6.17
N ARG A 26 1.59 9.56 -7.27
CA ARG A 26 1.08 10.93 -7.50
C ARG A 26 0.00 11.32 -6.51
N CYS A 27 -0.92 10.41 -6.19
CA CYS A 27 -1.94 10.66 -5.17
C CYS A 27 -1.29 10.96 -3.81
N VAL A 28 -0.29 10.18 -3.41
CA VAL A 28 0.48 10.44 -2.18
C VAL A 28 1.15 11.82 -2.21
N ALA A 29 1.78 12.19 -3.32
CA ALA A 29 2.43 13.50 -3.47
C ALA A 29 1.45 14.68 -3.40
N ILE A 30 0.22 14.51 -3.91
CA ILE A 30 -0.85 15.50 -3.81
C ILE A 30 -1.34 15.60 -2.36
N LEU A 31 -1.66 14.46 -1.73
CA LEU A 31 -2.13 14.41 -0.34
C LEU A 31 -1.12 14.98 0.65
N ALA A 32 0.18 14.85 0.38
CA ALA A 32 1.24 15.45 1.19
C ALA A 32 1.24 17.00 1.17
N LYS A 33 0.64 17.62 0.15
CA LYS A 33 0.60 19.08 -0.03
C LYS A 33 -0.79 19.67 0.19
N ALA A 34 -1.84 18.87 0.01
CA ALA A 34 -3.21 19.32 0.11
C ALA A 34 -3.58 19.66 1.57
N PRO A 35 -4.29 20.77 1.83
CA PRO A 35 -4.84 21.02 3.15
C PRO A 35 -5.76 19.88 3.60
N ILE A 36 -5.69 19.54 4.88
CA ILE A 36 -6.47 18.46 5.48
C ILE A 36 -7.97 18.71 5.21
N ARG A 37 -8.67 17.68 4.69
CA ARG A 37 -10.09 17.72 4.32
C ARG A 37 -10.48 18.74 3.23
N SER A 38 -9.52 19.31 2.51
CA SER A 38 -9.83 20.09 1.31
C SER A 38 -10.52 19.21 0.25
N PRO A 39 -11.34 19.79 -0.65
CA PRO A 39 -11.99 19.05 -1.72
C PRO A 39 -11.01 18.22 -2.57
N ILE A 40 -9.82 18.76 -2.83
CA ILE A 40 -8.76 18.05 -3.57
C ILE A 40 -8.19 16.88 -2.76
N ALA A 41 -8.03 17.01 -1.43
CA ALA A 41 -7.59 15.91 -0.58
C ALA A 41 -8.62 14.78 -0.59
N LEU A 42 -9.90 15.10 -0.39
CA LEU A 42 -10.98 14.12 -0.39
C LEU A 42 -11.07 13.39 -1.74
N ALA A 43 -11.09 14.12 -2.86
CA ALA A 43 -11.12 13.52 -4.20
C ALA A 43 -9.91 12.63 -4.46
N THR A 44 -8.72 13.05 -4.02
CA THR A 44 -7.49 12.26 -4.20
C THR A 44 -7.50 10.98 -3.35
N THR A 45 -8.06 11.02 -2.15
CA THR A 45 -8.25 9.83 -1.31
C THR A 45 -9.18 8.80 -1.98
N GLU A 46 -10.29 9.24 -2.57
CA GLU A 46 -11.19 8.34 -3.30
C GLU A 46 -10.52 7.70 -4.51
N ILE A 47 -9.76 8.47 -5.30
CA ILE A 47 -8.98 7.94 -6.42
C ILE A 47 -8.00 6.88 -5.93
N MET A 48 -7.32 7.14 -4.81
CA MET A 48 -6.38 6.21 -4.21
C MET A 48 -7.06 4.88 -3.81
N HIS A 49 -8.28 4.91 -3.27
CA HIS A 49 -9.05 3.70 -2.96
C HIS A 49 -9.43 2.90 -4.21
N VAL A 50 -9.81 3.59 -5.30
CA VAL A 50 -10.10 2.94 -6.59
C VAL A 50 -8.86 2.27 -7.16
N ILE A 51 -7.70 2.93 -7.09
CA ILE A 51 -6.41 2.36 -7.53
C ILE A 51 -6.07 1.11 -6.73
N ASP A 52 -6.20 1.15 -5.41
CA ASP A 52 -5.90 0.01 -4.54
C ASP A 52 -6.85 -1.16 -4.82
N GLY A 53 -8.14 -0.88 -5.06
CA GLY A 53 -9.11 -1.91 -5.46
C GLY A 53 -8.81 -2.53 -6.83
N ALA A 54 -8.38 -1.72 -7.82
CA ALA A 54 -7.97 -2.26 -9.12
C ALA A 54 -6.74 -3.17 -9.00
N ALA A 55 -5.77 -2.81 -8.15
CA ALA A 55 -4.61 -3.64 -7.90
C ALA A 55 -4.95 -4.93 -7.16
N GLU A 56 -5.90 -4.88 -6.22
CA GLU A 56 -6.41 -6.05 -5.51
C GLU A 56 -7.02 -7.08 -6.46
N VAL A 57 -7.81 -6.65 -7.45
CA VAL A 57 -8.38 -7.55 -8.47
C VAL A 57 -7.30 -8.30 -9.25
N ILE A 58 -6.15 -7.65 -9.51
CA ILE A 58 -5.06 -8.24 -10.32
C ILE A 58 -4.14 -9.13 -9.47
N THR A 59 -3.92 -8.77 -8.21
CA THR A 59 -2.88 -9.38 -7.36
C THR A 59 -3.44 -10.29 -6.27
N GLY A 60 -4.73 -10.22 -5.99
CA GLY A 60 -5.37 -10.88 -4.85
C GLY A 60 -5.11 -10.22 -3.50
N GLY A 61 -4.48 -9.04 -3.46
CA GLY A 61 -4.14 -8.35 -2.22
C GLY A 61 -4.17 -6.82 -2.34
N ARG A 62 -4.93 -6.17 -1.46
CA ARG A 62 -5.09 -4.70 -1.42
C ARG A 62 -3.79 -3.94 -1.15
N GLU A 63 -2.89 -4.57 -0.41
CA GLU A 63 -1.61 -3.98 0.00
C GLU A 63 -0.53 -4.10 -1.08
N ALA A 64 -0.83 -4.67 -2.26
CA ALA A 64 0.16 -4.92 -3.31
C ALA A 64 0.86 -3.65 -3.83
N LEU A 65 0.25 -2.48 -3.62
CA LEU A 65 0.83 -1.19 -3.97
C LEU A 65 1.32 -0.38 -2.77
N TRP A 66 1.18 -0.90 -1.56
CA TRP A 66 1.62 -0.20 -0.37
C TRP A 66 3.14 -0.30 -0.29
N SER A 67 3.81 0.84 -0.13
CA SER A 67 5.23 0.84 0.23
C SER A 67 5.36 0.11 1.56
N LYS A 68 6.33 -0.82 1.67
CA LYS A 68 6.69 -1.43 2.96
C LYS A 68 6.82 -0.32 4.00
N PRO A 69 6.17 -0.44 5.17
CA PRO A 69 6.33 0.54 6.23
C PRO A 69 7.82 0.66 6.56
N ALA A 70 8.33 1.89 6.60
CA ALA A 70 9.70 2.17 7.02
C ALA A 70 10.00 1.68 8.46
N SER A 71 8.98 1.26 9.20
CA SER A 71 9.04 0.71 10.56
C SER A 71 9.60 -0.71 10.67
N ALA A 72 9.99 -1.35 9.57
CA ALA A 72 10.71 -2.63 9.58
C ALA A 72 12.24 -2.47 9.42
N GLY A 73 12.79 -1.32 9.84
CA GLY A 73 14.24 -1.20 10.05
C GLY A 73 14.67 -2.05 11.25
N PRO A 74 15.88 -2.65 11.23
CA PRO A 74 16.39 -3.49 12.33
C PRO A 74 16.42 -2.77 13.69
N GLU A 75 16.42 -1.44 13.72
CA GLU A 75 16.37 -0.66 14.97
C GLU A 75 15.06 -0.81 15.77
N MET A 76 13.90 -0.99 15.12
CA MET A 76 12.61 -1.09 15.84
C MET A 76 12.40 -2.47 16.49
N GLN A 77 13.02 -3.53 15.95
CA GLN A 77 13.00 -4.87 16.56
C GLN A 77 13.80 -4.93 17.87
N ALA A 78 14.88 -4.14 17.97
CA ALA A 78 15.70 -4.08 19.17
C ALA A 78 14.99 -3.42 20.37
N HIS A 79 14.07 -2.48 20.11
CA HIS A 79 13.35 -1.77 21.17
C HIS A 79 12.23 -2.59 21.81
N PHE A 80 11.55 -3.45 21.05
CA PHE A 80 10.46 -4.29 21.59
C PHE A 80 10.94 -5.64 22.15
N GLY A 81 12.16 -6.08 21.84
CA GLY A 81 12.72 -7.35 22.33
C GLY A 81 13.32 -7.32 23.74
N ARG A 82 13.37 -6.16 24.41
CA ARG A 82 14.01 -6.02 25.74
C ARG A 82 13.03 -5.57 26.83
N THR A 83 11.89 -6.23 26.95
CA THR A 83 11.08 -6.17 28.17
C THR A 83 10.48 -7.54 28.50
N SER A 84 11.34 -8.54 28.67
CA SER A 84 10.99 -9.66 29.54
C SER A 84 11.41 -9.26 30.96
N PRO A 85 10.48 -9.02 31.91
CA PRO A 85 10.85 -8.92 33.31
C PRO A 85 11.34 -10.29 33.76
N SER A 86 12.64 -10.40 34.01
CA SER A 86 13.24 -11.53 34.70
C SER A 86 12.67 -11.57 36.12
N SER A 87 11.72 -12.47 36.35
CA SER A 87 11.27 -12.87 37.68
C SER A 87 12.39 -13.65 38.36
N ALA A 88 13.35 -12.91 38.92
CA ALA A 88 14.33 -13.40 39.87
C ALA A 88 14.23 -12.48 41.09
N ASP A 89 13.27 -12.77 41.95
CA ASP A 89 13.28 -12.46 43.38
C ASP A 89 11.93 -12.89 43.96
N ARG A 90 11.88 -14.12 44.44
CA ARG A 90 11.07 -14.52 45.60
C ARG A 90 11.49 -15.91 46.10
N ASP A 91 11.93 -15.88 47.35
CA ASP A 91 11.89 -16.94 48.36
C ASP A 91 13.00 -17.98 48.38
N GLY A 92 13.79 -17.91 49.46
CA GLY A 92 14.83 -18.87 49.88
C GLY A 92 15.80 -18.25 50.87
#